data_AF-A0A521S560-F1
#
_entry.id   AF-A0A521S560-F1
#
_cell.length_a   1.000
_cell.length_b   1.000
_cell.length_c   1.000
_cell.angle_alpha   90.00
_cell.angle_beta   90.00
_cell.angle_gamma   90.00
#
_symmetry.space_group_name_H-M   'P 1'
#
loop_
_entity.id
_entity.type
_entity.pdbx_description
1 polymer ?
#
loop_
_entity_poly.entity_id
_entity_poly.type
_entity_poly.pdbx_seq_one_letter_code
_entity_poly.pdbx_strand_id
1 'polypeptide(L)'
;MSDRVETRRVADLLDLHEGRIGVPTLDEAGVDALLAARPRIAVVGASPDRSRPSNGVLRDLVRLGFDVVPVNPAATVVEGLACYPTLAAAVAATGPIDLVDVFRRAEACPAHAREAVAVGARCLWLQLGIASREAGEIASAGGLAVVMDRCLAIEALRL
;
A
#
# COMPACT_ATOMS: atom_id res chain seq x y z
N MET A 1 3.17 -17.89 20.16
CA MET A 1 2.76 -17.50 18.78
C MET A 1 3.31 -16.14 18.37
N SER A 2 3.43 -15.17 19.29
CA SER A 2 3.98 -13.82 19.02
C SER A 2 5.41 -13.81 18.47
N ASP A 3 6.34 -14.55 19.09
CA ASP A 3 7.76 -14.51 18.70
C ASP A 3 8.04 -14.98 17.27
N ARG A 4 7.32 -16.00 16.78
CA ARG A 4 7.53 -16.53 15.42
C ARG A 4 7.06 -15.58 14.34
N VAL A 5 5.99 -14.83 14.63
CA VAL A 5 5.43 -13.82 13.72
C VAL A 5 6.36 -12.61 13.65
N GLU A 6 6.82 -12.13 14.80
CA GLU A 6 7.80 -11.04 14.90
C GLU A 6 9.13 -11.40 14.21
N THR A 7 9.63 -12.63 14.43
CA THR A 7 10.83 -13.15 13.75
C THR A 7 10.65 -13.16 12.22
N ARG A 8 9.48 -13.58 11.71
CA ARG A 8 9.22 -13.65 10.26
C ARG A 8 9.15 -12.25 9.63
N ARG A 9 8.53 -11.28 10.30
CA ARG A 9 8.49 -9.89 9.82
C ARG A 9 9.89 -9.29 9.70
N VAL A 10 10.73 -9.49 10.71
CA VAL A 10 12.11 -9.00 10.70
C VAL A 10 12.91 -9.71 9.61
N ALA A 11 12.73 -11.02 9.44
CA ALA A 11 13.39 -11.78 8.38
C ALA A 11 13.03 -11.27 6.98
N ASP A 12 11.75 -11.02 6.69
CA ASP A 12 11.32 -10.51 5.37
C ASP A 12 11.89 -9.11 5.07
N LEU A 13 11.98 -8.23 6.08
CA LEU A 13 12.63 -6.92 5.91
C LEU A 13 14.13 -7.03 5.62
N LEU A 14 14.85 -7.88 6.37
CA LEU A 14 16.27 -8.13 6.14
C LEU A 14 16.51 -8.75 4.75
N ASP A 15 15.70 -9.75 4.40
CA ASP A 15 15.76 -10.37 3.08
C ASP A 15 15.47 -9.36 1.96
N LEU A 16 14.56 -8.40 2.17
CA LEU A 16 14.31 -7.32 1.20
C LEU A 16 15.56 -6.47 0.98
N HIS A 17 16.18 -5.98 2.05
CA HIS A 17 17.34 -5.08 1.97
C HIS A 17 18.60 -5.78 1.44
N GLU A 18 18.73 -7.08 1.68
CA GLU A 18 19.81 -7.90 1.14
C GLU A 18 19.53 -8.43 -0.28
N GLY A 19 18.37 -8.11 -0.87
CA GLY A 19 17.99 -8.58 -2.21
C GLY A 19 17.66 -10.08 -2.27
N ARG A 20 17.36 -10.70 -1.12
CA ARG A 20 17.06 -12.14 -0.95
C ARG A 20 15.55 -12.44 -0.77
N ILE A 21 14.68 -11.42 -0.85
CA ILE A 21 13.22 -11.60 -0.69
C ILE A 21 12.56 -12.42 -1.80
N GLY A 22 13.25 -12.68 -2.92
CA GLY A 22 12.77 -13.60 -3.96
C GLY A 22 11.50 -13.17 -4.69
N VAL A 23 11.08 -11.92 -4.51
CA VAL A 23 9.93 -11.30 -5.20
C VAL A 23 10.47 -10.12 -6.02
N PRO A 24 10.08 -9.96 -7.29
CA PRO A 24 10.40 -8.76 -8.06
C PRO A 24 9.75 -7.51 -7.44
N THR A 25 10.54 -6.51 -7.09
CA THR A 25 10.05 -5.19 -6.66
C THR A 25 10.46 -4.14 -7.66
N LEU A 26 9.68 -3.05 -7.77
CA LEU A 26 10.08 -1.92 -8.60
C LEU A 26 11.37 -1.29 -8.09
N ASP A 27 12.25 -0.93 -9.02
CA ASP A 27 13.39 -0.07 -8.77
C ASP A 27 12.98 1.41 -8.77
N GLU A 28 13.95 2.31 -8.60
CA GLU A 28 13.69 3.75 -8.55
C GLU A 28 13.02 4.27 -9.83
N ALA A 29 13.52 3.88 -11.00
CA ALA A 29 12.94 4.29 -12.28
C ALA A 29 11.50 3.77 -12.46
N GLY A 30 11.22 2.54 -12.03
CA GLY A 30 9.87 1.98 -12.03
C GLY A 30 8.91 2.71 -11.10
N VAL A 31 9.38 3.10 -9.90
CA VAL A 31 8.61 3.92 -8.95
C VAL A 31 8.32 5.29 -9.54
N ASP A 32 9.32 5.97 -10.11
CA ASP A 32 9.16 7.29 -10.72
C ASP A 32 8.13 7.24 -11.86
N ALA A 33 8.24 6.26 -12.76
CA ALA A 33 7.30 6.08 -13.86
C ALA A 33 5.86 5.79 -13.38
N LEU A 34 5.72 4.96 -12.34
CA LEU A 34 4.42 4.65 -11.74
C LEU A 34 3.75 5.91 -11.18
N LEU A 35 4.48 6.74 -10.43
CA LEU A 35 3.93 7.92 -9.77
C LEU A 35 3.71 9.09 -10.74
N ALA A 36 4.59 9.25 -11.74
CA ALA A 36 4.42 10.23 -12.83
C ALA A 36 3.13 9.98 -13.64
N ALA A 37 2.67 8.72 -13.72
CA ALA A 37 1.40 8.37 -14.36
C ALA A 37 0.15 8.78 -13.56
N ARG A 38 0.31 9.39 -12.37
CA ARG A 38 -0.78 9.89 -11.51
C ARG A 38 -1.83 8.82 -11.17
N PRO A 39 -1.43 7.71 -10.54
CA PRO A 39 -2.35 6.63 -10.19
C PRO A 39 -3.40 7.11 -9.20
N ARG A 40 -4.61 6.55 -9.28
CA ARG A 40 -5.56 6.61 -8.15
C ARG A 40 -5.09 5.68 -7.05
N ILE A 41 -4.94 6.22 -5.85
CA ILE A 41 -4.32 5.55 -4.70
C ILE A 41 -5.39 5.19 -3.68
N ALA A 42 -5.54 3.92 -3.35
CA ALA A 42 -6.29 3.50 -2.18
C ALA A 42 -5.38 3.39 -0.96
N VAL A 43 -5.67 4.13 0.10
CA VAL A 43 -4.91 4.06 1.37
C VAL A 43 -5.61 3.10 2.33
N VAL A 44 -5.14 1.85 2.38
CA VAL A 44 -5.65 0.80 3.25
C VAL A 44 -5.12 0.98 4.67
N GLY A 45 -6.02 1.08 5.64
CA GLY A 45 -5.70 1.45 7.02
C GLY A 45 -5.62 2.96 7.24
N ALA A 46 -6.27 3.76 6.37
CA ALA A 46 -6.41 5.20 6.53
C ALA A 46 -7.07 5.53 7.88
N SER A 47 -6.35 6.18 8.78
CA SER A 47 -6.86 6.56 10.09
C SER A 47 -7.39 7.99 10.10
N PRO A 48 -8.50 8.29 10.79
CA PRO A 48 -8.91 9.67 11.06
C PRO A 48 -8.03 10.36 12.13
N ASP A 49 -7.22 9.59 12.88
CA ASP A 49 -6.31 10.12 13.87
C ASP A 49 -5.05 10.69 13.20
N ARG A 50 -4.86 12.02 13.32
CA ARG A 50 -3.74 12.77 12.74
C ARG A 50 -2.36 12.38 13.27
N SER A 51 -2.28 11.68 14.40
CA SER A 51 -1.01 11.15 14.92
C SER A 51 -0.52 9.91 14.17
N ARG A 52 -1.40 9.26 13.39
CA ARG A 52 -1.09 8.01 12.69
C ARG A 52 -0.37 8.29 11.37
N PRO A 53 0.70 7.53 11.04
CA PRO A 53 1.41 7.68 9.77
C PRO A 53 0.50 7.61 8.53
N SER A 54 -0.52 6.74 8.55
CA SER A 54 -1.48 6.61 7.44
C SER A 54 -2.29 7.88 7.19
N ASN A 55 -2.58 8.67 8.24
CA ASN A 55 -3.22 9.97 8.08
C ASN A 55 -2.25 11.00 7.48
N GLY A 56 -1.01 11.04 7.98
CA GLY A 56 0.03 11.93 7.48
C GLY A 56 0.29 11.75 5.99
N VAL A 57 0.56 10.51 5.56
CA VAL A 57 0.80 10.17 4.16
C VAL A 57 -0.42 10.48 3.29
N LEU A 58 -1.63 10.13 3.73
CA LEU A 58 -2.87 10.46 2.99
C LEU A 58 -2.99 11.97 2.76
N ARG A 59 -2.75 12.79 3.78
CA ARG A 59 -2.83 14.26 3.66
C ARG A 59 -1.81 14.81 2.68
N ASP A 60 -0.59 14.28 2.73
CA ASP A 60 0.48 14.75 1.87
C ASP A 60 0.20 14.37 0.41
N LEU A 61 -0.30 13.16 0.14
CA LEU A 61 -0.74 12.76 -1.19
C LEU A 61 -1.88 13.64 -1.73
N VAL A 62 -2.87 13.98 -0.88
CA VAL A 62 -3.94 14.91 -1.24
C VAL A 62 -3.39 16.31 -1.56
N ARG A 63 -2.45 16.82 -0.76
CA ARG A 63 -1.79 18.12 -1.00
C ARG A 63 -0.98 18.13 -2.29
N LEU A 64 -0.38 17.00 -2.64
CA LEU A 64 0.32 16.77 -3.91
C LEU A 64 -0.65 16.53 -5.08
N GLY A 65 -1.96 16.64 -4.85
CA GLY A 65 -3.01 16.57 -5.87
C GLY A 65 -3.27 15.18 -6.42
N PHE A 66 -2.84 14.11 -5.73
CA PHE A 66 -3.19 12.75 -6.13
C PHE A 66 -4.68 12.49 -5.88
N ASP A 67 -5.25 11.58 -6.66
CA ASP A 67 -6.58 11.05 -6.41
C ASP A 67 -6.47 9.94 -5.35
N VAL A 68 -6.95 10.22 -4.13
CA VAL A 68 -6.75 9.38 -2.95
C VAL A 68 -8.09 8.89 -2.41
N VAL A 69 -8.19 7.59 -2.18
CA VAL A 69 -9.38 6.93 -1.66
C VAL A 69 -9.06 6.22 -0.33
N PRO A 70 -9.52 6.73 0.82
CA PRO A 70 -9.27 6.07 2.10
C PRO A 70 -10.08 4.78 2.25
N VAL A 71 -9.44 3.72 2.75
CA VAL A 71 -10.07 2.43 3.03
C VAL A 71 -9.82 2.04 4.48
N ASN A 72 -10.88 2.02 5.29
CA ASN A 72 -10.88 1.59 6.69
C ASN A 72 -12.30 1.29 7.17
N PRO A 73 -12.62 0.05 7.60
CA PRO A 73 -13.95 -0.30 8.10
C PRO A 73 -14.37 0.41 9.39
N ALA A 74 -13.43 1.01 10.12
CA ALA A 74 -13.70 1.75 11.35
C ALA A 74 -13.96 3.25 11.14
N ALA A 75 -13.93 3.75 9.89
CA ALA A 75 -14.13 5.16 9.59
C ALA A 75 -14.97 5.34 8.32
N THR A 76 -15.82 6.37 8.30
CA THR A 76 -16.64 6.74 7.14
C THR A 76 -16.13 8.00 6.44
N VAL A 77 -15.29 8.80 7.12
CA VAL A 77 -14.62 9.99 6.57
C VAL A 77 -13.20 10.09 7.14
N VAL A 78 -12.23 10.43 6.29
CA VAL A 78 -10.85 10.75 6.69
C VAL A 78 -10.40 12.00 5.94
N GLU A 79 -9.98 13.04 6.66
CA GLU A 79 -9.54 14.32 6.08
C GLU A 79 -10.54 14.95 5.09
N GLY A 80 -11.84 14.75 5.33
CA GLY A 80 -12.92 15.25 4.47
C GLY A 80 -13.22 14.38 3.25
N LEU A 81 -12.46 13.30 3.02
CA LEU A 81 -12.72 12.32 1.97
C LEU A 81 -13.61 11.19 2.49
N ALA A 82 -14.51 10.69 1.65
CA ALA A 82 -15.31 9.51 1.95
C ALA A 82 -14.39 8.29 2.14
N CYS A 83 -14.56 7.60 3.27
CA CYS A 83 -13.78 6.41 3.63
C CYS A 83 -14.65 5.17 3.49
N TYR A 84 -14.09 4.16 2.82
CA TYR A 84 -14.81 2.95 2.46
C TYR A 84 -14.36 1.77 3.32
N PRO A 85 -15.25 0.82 3.65
CA PRO A 85 -14.89 -0.29 4.52
C PRO A 85 -13.98 -1.33 3.86
N THR A 86 -14.01 -1.42 2.52
CA THR A 86 -13.23 -2.39 1.73
C THR A 86 -12.79 -1.78 0.40
N LEU A 87 -11.76 -2.37 -0.22
CA LEU A 87 -11.32 -1.99 -1.56
C LEU A 87 -12.43 -2.18 -2.61
N ALA A 88 -13.22 -3.25 -2.50
CA ALA A 88 -14.34 -3.48 -3.41
C ALA A 88 -15.41 -2.38 -3.31
N ALA A 89 -15.74 -1.94 -2.09
CA ALA A 89 -16.68 -0.83 -1.89
C ALA A 89 -16.11 0.50 -2.42
N ALA A 90 -14.81 0.74 -2.23
CA ALA A 90 -14.12 1.89 -2.80
C ALA A 90 -14.18 1.91 -4.32
N VAL A 91 -13.86 0.78 -5.00
CA VAL A 91 -13.93 0.70 -6.46
C VAL A 91 -15.35 0.86 -6.98
N ALA A 92 -16.33 0.25 -6.33
CA ALA A 92 -17.73 0.39 -6.71
C ALA A 92 -18.22 1.84 -6.65
N ALA A 93 -17.73 2.64 -5.70
CA ALA A 93 -18.15 4.01 -5.49
C ALA A 93 -17.33 5.05 -6.28
N THR A 94 -16.04 4.80 -6.50
CA THR A 94 -15.11 5.80 -7.05
C THR A 94 -14.60 5.45 -8.45
N GLY A 95 -14.73 4.20 -8.88
CA GLY A 95 -14.11 3.66 -10.09
C GLY A 95 -12.80 2.93 -9.81
N PRO A 96 -12.06 2.53 -10.86
CA PRO A 96 -10.84 1.73 -10.73
C PRO A 96 -9.79 2.37 -9.80
N ILE A 97 -9.09 1.55 -9.03
CA ILE A 97 -7.94 1.92 -8.20
C ILE A 97 -6.68 1.37 -8.87
N ASP A 98 -5.65 2.20 -9.05
CA ASP A 98 -4.41 1.80 -9.71
C ASP A 98 -3.36 1.29 -8.73
N LEU A 99 -3.28 1.89 -7.54
CA LEU A 99 -2.26 1.61 -6.53
C LEU A 99 -2.92 1.40 -5.18
N VAL A 100 -2.63 0.27 -4.52
CA VAL A 100 -3.10 -0.06 -3.17
C VAL A 100 -1.97 0.15 -2.17
N ASP A 101 -2.07 1.19 -1.36
CA ASP A 101 -1.09 1.62 -0.36
C ASP A 101 -1.47 1.12 1.04
N VAL A 102 -0.64 0.25 1.64
CA VAL A 102 -1.02 -0.57 2.81
C VAL A 102 -0.28 -0.15 4.08
N PHE A 103 -1.06 0.29 5.08
CA PHE A 103 -0.60 0.62 6.44
C PHE A 103 -0.97 -0.45 7.49
N ARG A 104 -1.08 -1.70 7.06
CA ARG A 104 -1.40 -2.85 7.93
C ARG A 104 -0.14 -3.66 8.20
N ARG A 105 -0.14 -4.38 9.33
CA ARG A 105 0.99 -5.23 9.71
C ARG A 105 1.24 -6.29 8.63
N ALA A 106 2.49 -6.75 8.52
CA ALA A 106 2.95 -7.69 7.50
C ALA A 106 2.07 -8.94 7.39
N GLU A 107 1.51 -9.43 8.50
CA GLU A 107 0.66 -10.63 8.52
C GLU A 107 -0.70 -10.42 7.86
N ALA A 108 -1.17 -9.17 7.77
CA ALA A 108 -2.40 -8.81 7.07
C ALA A 108 -2.16 -8.51 5.59
N CYS A 109 -0.92 -8.27 5.16
CA CYS A 109 -0.59 -7.91 3.79
C CYS A 109 -1.00 -8.98 2.76
N PRO A 110 -0.86 -10.31 3.00
CA PRO A 110 -1.33 -11.31 2.05
C PRO A 110 -2.83 -11.22 1.73
N ALA A 111 -3.67 -10.86 2.71
CA ALA A 111 -5.10 -10.66 2.47
C ALA A 111 -5.35 -9.44 1.57
N HIS A 112 -4.68 -8.31 1.87
CA HIS A 112 -4.79 -7.10 1.05
C HIS A 112 -4.17 -7.23 -0.34
N ALA A 113 -3.15 -8.08 -0.51
CA ALA A 113 -2.61 -8.43 -1.82
C ALA A 113 -3.68 -9.15 -2.67
N ARG A 114 -4.41 -10.12 -2.10
CA ARG A 114 -5.52 -10.78 -2.81
C ARG A 114 -6.64 -9.81 -3.15
N GLU A 115 -6.97 -8.89 -2.24
CA GLU A 115 -7.97 -7.84 -2.52
C GLU A 115 -7.51 -6.92 -3.66
N ALA A 116 -6.25 -6.49 -3.65
CA ALA A 116 -5.67 -5.64 -4.69
C ALA A 116 -5.72 -6.32 -6.07
N VAL A 117 -5.38 -7.61 -6.14
CA VAL A 117 -5.52 -8.42 -7.36
C VAL A 117 -6.99 -8.51 -7.79
N ALA A 118 -7.90 -8.81 -6.86
CA ALA A 118 -9.31 -8.98 -7.15
C ALA A 118 -9.99 -7.71 -7.68
N VAL A 119 -9.55 -6.53 -7.23
CA VAL A 119 -10.07 -5.24 -7.73
C VAL A 119 -9.36 -4.74 -8.98
N GLY A 120 -8.38 -5.47 -9.50
CA GLY A 120 -7.65 -5.12 -10.72
C GLY A 120 -6.68 -3.96 -10.56
N ALA A 121 -6.13 -3.76 -9.35
CA ALA A 121 -5.07 -2.78 -9.15
C ALA A 121 -3.82 -3.13 -9.96
N ARG A 122 -2.98 -2.14 -10.23
CA ARG A 122 -1.72 -2.31 -10.98
C ARG A 122 -0.51 -2.42 -10.08
N CYS A 123 -0.60 -1.92 -8.84
CA CYS A 123 0.50 -1.93 -7.89
C CYS A 123 0.02 -2.21 -6.46
N LEU A 124 0.75 -3.07 -5.75
CA LEU A 124 0.69 -3.21 -4.30
C LEU A 124 1.87 -2.47 -3.67
N TRP A 125 1.60 -1.54 -2.76
CA TRP A 125 2.61 -0.77 -2.05
C TRP A 125 2.54 -1.03 -0.55
N LEU A 126 3.62 -1.58 0.01
CA LEU A 126 3.76 -1.80 1.46
C LEU A 126 4.64 -0.68 2.04
N GLN A 127 4.06 0.06 2.99
CA GLN A 127 4.70 1.24 3.58
C GLN A 127 5.95 0.92 4.40
N LEU A 128 6.64 1.97 4.85
CA LEU A 128 7.84 1.85 5.69
C LEU A 128 7.66 0.87 6.86
N GLY A 129 8.66 0.03 7.06
CA GLY A 129 8.72 -1.03 8.04
C GLY A 129 7.84 -2.23 7.72
N ILE A 130 7.35 -2.37 6.48
CA ILE A 130 6.49 -3.47 6.05
C ILE A 130 7.11 -4.15 4.83
N ALA A 131 7.50 -5.40 5.02
CA ALA A 131 7.81 -6.34 3.96
C ALA A 131 7.02 -7.63 4.20
N SER A 132 6.61 -8.30 3.13
CA SER A 132 5.94 -9.58 3.20
C SER A 132 6.18 -10.34 1.90
N ARG A 133 7.01 -11.39 1.98
CA ARG A 133 7.30 -12.24 0.82
C ARG A 133 6.03 -12.80 0.20
N GLU A 134 5.15 -13.35 1.04
CA GLU A 134 3.89 -13.95 0.61
C GLU A 134 2.94 -12.93 -0.07
N ALA A 135 2.84 -11.71 0.47
CA ALA A 135 2.04 -10.67 -0.18
C ALA A 135 2.61 -10.29 -1.55
N GLY A 136 3.95 -10.21 -1.65
CA GLY A 136 4.64 -9.95 -2.89
C GLY A 136 4.46 -11.05 -3.95
N GLU A 137 4.53 -12.32 -3.54
CA GLU A 137 4.27 -13.48 -4.41
C GLU A 137 2.82 -13.45 -4.95
N ILE A 138 1.84 -13.20 -4.08
CA ILE A 138 0.43 -13.08 -4.47
C ILE A 138 0.23 -11.95 -5.48
N ALA A 139 0.76 -10.76 -5.18
CA ALA A 139 0.62 -9.59 -6.05
C ALA A 139 1.29 -9.82 -7.41
N SER A 140 2.54 -10.30 -7.42
CA SER A 140 3.29 -10.57 -8.64
C SER A 140 2.61 -11.64 -9.51
N ALA A 141 2.12 -12.73 -8.89
CA ALA A 141 1.38 -13.78 -9.59
C ALA A 141 0.04 -13.27 -10.17
N GLY A 142 -0.56 -12.26 -9.53
CA GLY A 142 -1.74 -11.55 -10.03
C GLY A 142 -1.44 -10.45 -11.06
N GLY A 143 -0.17 -10.24 -11.43
CA GLY A 143 0.24 -9.25 -12.42
C GLY A 143 0.44 -7.83 -11.87
N LEU A 144 0.47 -7.65 -10.55
CA LEU A 144 0.72 -6.35 -9.93
C LEU A 144 2.22 -6.10 -9.81
N ALA A 145 2.62 -4.85 -10.01
CA ALA A 145 3.90 -4.36 -9.52
C ALA A 145 3.91 -4.37 -7.98
N VAL A 146 5.09 -4.55 -7.39
CA VAL A 146 5.25 -4.61 -5.93
C VAL A 146 6.29 -3.60 -5.48
N VAL A 147 5.93 -2.84 -4.45
CA VAL A 147 6.85 -1.96 -3.71
C VAL A 147 6.75 -2.31 -2.24
N MET A 148 7.88 -2.42 -1.55
CA MET A 148 7.93 -2.72 -0.12
C MET A 148 8.91 -1.78 0.59
N ASP A 149 8.62 -1.50 1.86
CA ASP A 149 9.45 -0.67 2.73
C ASP A 149 9.79 0.71 2.14
N ARG A 150 8.81 1.38 1.54
CA ARG A 150 8.95 2.75 1.02
C ARG A 150 7.78 3.62 1.42
N CYS A 151 8.02 4.91 1.66
CA CYS A 151 6.95 5.85 1.95
C CYS A 151 6.46 6.51 0.66
N LEU A 152 5.21 6.22 0.28
CA LEU A 152 4.61 6.74 -0.94
C LEU A 152 4.67 8.27 -1.05
N ALA A 153 4.43 9.00 0.05
CA ALA A 153 4.51 10.47 0.05
C ALA A 153 5.96 10.98 -0.11
N ILE A 154 6.96 10.30 0.44
CA ILE A 154 8.37 10.69 0.26
C ILE A 154 8.79 10.47 -1.19
N GLU A 155 8.43 9.33 -1.77
CA GLU A 155 8.73 9.04 -3.18
C GLU A 155 8.01 10.03 -4.10
N ALA A 156 6.74 10.36 -3.81
CA ALA A 156 5.99 11.35 -4.57
C ALA A 156 6.53 12.78 -4.46
N LEU A 157 7.19 13.14 -3.37
CA LEU A 157 7.81 14.46 -3.18
C LEU A 157 9.14 14.64 -3.94
N ARG A 158 9.74 13.54 -4.42
CA ARG A 158 10.98 13.58 -5.20
C ARG A 158 10.73 13.94 -6.67
N LEU A 159 9.49 13.85 -7.13
CA LEU A 159 9.04 14.11 -8.50
C LEU A 159 8.58 15.56 -8.68
#